data_AF-A0A4V4HGR8-F1
#
_entry.id   AF-A0A4V4HGR8-F1
#
_cell.length_a   1.000
_cell.length_b   1.000
_cell.length_c   1.000
_cell.angle_alpha   90.00
_cell.angle_beta   90.00
_cell.angle_gamma   90.00
#
_symmetry.space_group_name_H-M   'P 1'
#
loop_
_entity.id
_entity.type
_entity.pdbx_description
1 polymer ?
#
loop_
_entity_poly.entity_id
_entity_poly.type
_entity_poly.pdbx_seq_one_letter_code
_entity_poly.pdbx_strand_id
1 'polypeptide(L)'
;SSSDIPDIRKNISDAQDILKAYDKKIRHLERTLAVFRSMASHLTERIEETSFLLSPIRQLPDEILAEVFKMSMPLGSVFSCTKRPSPSFLTVCVRWRTVALSTPSIWQSITLDYSR
;
A
#
# COMPACT_ATOMS: atom_id res chain seq x y z
N SER A 1 -17.22 64.21 -28.76
CA SER A 1 -16.36 63.15 -28.19
C SER A 1 -16.78 62.78 -26.76
N SER A 2 -18.08 62.55 -26.51
CA SER A 2 -18.60 62.18 -25.18
C SER A 2 -19.47 60.91 -25.21
N SER A 3 -19.66 60.32 -26.40
CA SER A 3 -20.53 59.16 -26.61
C SER A 3 -19.79 57.82 -26.48
N ASP A 4 -18.46 57.82 -26.40
CA ASP A 4 -17.64 56.60 -26.42
C ASP A 4 -17.40 55.98 -25.03
N ILE A 5 -17.46 56.81 -23.97
CA ILE A 5 -17.24 56.39 -22.58
C ILE A 5 -18.32 55.41 -22.06
N PRO A 6 -19.63 55.60 -22.35
CA PRO A 6 -20.67 54.66 -21.95
C PRO A 6 -20.53 53.27 -22.60
N ASP A 7 -20.17 53.24 -23.89
CA ASP A 7 -19.98 51.98 -24.64
C ASP A 7 -18.76 51.20 -24.13
N ILE A 8 -17.66 51.89 -23.84
CA ILE A 8 -16.48 51.25 -23.22
C ILE A 8 -16.84 50.65 -21.86
N ARG A 9 -17.62 51.37 -21.03
CA ARG A 9 -18.05 50.86 -19.72
C ARG A 9 -18.94 49.62 -19.84
N LYS A 10 -19.86 49.62 -20.81
CA LYS A 10 -20.74 48.48 -21.08
C LYS A 10 -19.92 47.25 -21.51
N ASN A 11 -18.98 47.42 -22.44
CA ASN A 11 -18.10 46.35 -22.89
C ASN A 11 -17.25 45.77 -21.75
N ILE A 12 -16.76 46.61 -20.83
CA ILE A 12 -16.03 46.13 -19.64
C ILE A 12 -16.96 45.33 -18.72
N SER A 13 -18.19 45.77 -18.51
CA SER A 13 -19.18 45.04 -17.71
C SER A 13 -19.50 43.66 -18.31
N ASP A 14 -19.74 43.61 -19.62
CA ASP A 14 -20.04 42.36 -20.33
C ASP A 14 -18.86 41.38 -20.24
N ALA A 15 -17.62 41.88 -20.41
CA ALA A 15 -16.41 41.08 -20.24
C ALA A 15 -16.24 40.56 -18.80
N GLN A 16 -16.58 41.35 -17.79
CA GLN A 16 -16.54 40.93 -16.39
C GLN A 16 -17.54 39.81 -16.09
N ASP A 17 -18.73 39.85 -16.69
CA ASP A 17 -19.74 38.81 -16.49
C ASP A 17 -19.37 37.50 -17.20
N ILE A 18 -18.76 37.57 -18.38
CA ILE A 18 -18.17 36.40 -19.05
C ILE A 18 -17.06 35.80 -18.19
N LEU A 19 -16.17 36.62 -17.63
CA LEU A 19 -15.09 36.14 -16.76
C LEU A 19 -15.64 35.42 -15.52
N LYS A 20 -16.65 35.99 -14.85
CA LYS A 20 -17.33 35.33 -13.71
C LYS A 20 -17.94 33.98 -14.11
N ALA A 21 -18.50 33.88 -15.31
CA ALA A 21 -19.07 32.63 -15.81
C ALA A 21 -17.97 31.58 -16.03
N TYR A 22 -16.82 31.96 -16.59
CA TYR A 22 -15.67 31.07 -16.72
C TYR A 22 -15.09 30.65 -15.37
N ASP A 23 -14.93 31.56 -14.41
CA ASP A 23 -14.48 31.20 -13.06
C ASP A 23 -15.42 30.20 -12.39
N LYS A 24 -16.73 30.34 -12.59
CA LYS A 24 -17.71 29.37 -12.07
C LYS A 24 -17.52 28.00 -12.70
N LYS A 25 -17.23 27.94 -14.00
CA LYS A 25 -16.98 26.68 -14.72
C LYS A 25 -15.66 26.04 -14.30
N ILE A 26 -14.59 26.83 -14.14
CA ILE A 26 -13.29 26.38 -13.62
C ILE A 26 -13.49 25.77 -12.23
N ARG A 27 -14.10 26.50 -11.30
CA ARG A 27 -14.38 25.99 -9.95
C ARG A 27 -15.22 24.71 -9.94
N HIS A 28 -16.12 24.55 -10.91
CA HIS A 28 -16.90 23.32 -11.03
C HIS A 28 -16.03 22.15 -11.51
N LEU A 29 -15.25 22.34 -12.56
CA LEU A 29 -14.36 21.33 -13.10
C LEU A 29 -13.29 20.91 -12.08
N GLU A 30 -12.71 21.86 -11.34
CA GLU A 30 -11.75 21.58 -10.28
C GLU A 30 -12.35 20.71 -9.17
N ARG A 31 -13.59 21.00 -8.74
CA ARG A 31 -14.32 20.16 -7.77
C ARG A 31 -14.54 18.75 -8.31
N THR A 32 -15.01 18.63 -9.55
CA THR A 32 -15.23 17.34 -10.20
C THR A 32 -13.92 16.55 -10.30
N LEU A 33 -12.82 17.20 -10.68
CA LEU A 33 -11.50 16.61 -10.77
C LEU A 33 -11.00 16.14 -9.39
N ALA A 34 -11.21 16.94 -8.34
CA ALA A 34 -10.86 16.56 -6.97
C ALA A 34 -11.60 15.29 -6.51
N VAL A 35 -12.90 15.17 -6.83
CA VAL A 35 -13.68 13.95 -6.55
C VAL A 35 -13.10 12.74 -7.28
N PHE A 36 -12.83 12.86 -8.58
CA PHE A 36 -12.24 11.77 -9.36
C PHE A 36 -10.85 11.37 -8.84
N ARG A 37 -10.00 12.32 -8.45
CA ARG A 37 -8.69 12.03 -7.84
C ARG A 37 -8.82 11.29 -6.52
N SER A 38 -9.76 11.68 -5.66
CA SER A 38 -10.03 10.98 -4.40
C SER A 38 -10.50 9.55 -4.66
N MET A 39 -11.44 9.34 -5.58
CA MET A 39 -11.89 8.00 -5.94
C MET A 39 -10.77 7.14 -6.53
N ALA A 40 -9.93 7.70 -7.41
CA ALA A 40 -8.78 7.00 -7.95
C ALA A 40 -7.78 6.62 -6.85
N SER A 41 -7.49 7.52 -5.91
CA SER A 41 -6.62 7.25 -4.76
C SER A 41 -7.13 6.07 -3.92
N HIS A 42 -8.42 6.07 -3.56
CA HIS A 42 -9.02 4.97 -2.81
C HIS A 42 -8.97 3.63 -3.57
N LEU A 43 -9.15 3.66 -4.89
CA LEU A 43 -9.03 2.44 -5.71
C LEU A 43 -7.60 1.94 -5.77
N THR A 44 -6.61 2.81 -5.93
CA THR A 44 -5.19 2.45 -5.92
C THR A 44 -4.81 1.80 -4.59
N GLU A 45 -5.20 2.40 -3.46
CA GLU A 45 -4.96 1.84 -2.12
C GLU A 45 -5.56 0.43 -1.98
N ARG A 46 -6.82 0.25 -2.38
CA ARG A 46 -7.46 -1.09 -2.38
C ARG A 46 -6.76 -2.10 -3.28
N ILE A 47 -6.26 -1.67 -4.44
CA ILE A 47 -5.51 -2.54 -5.35
C ILE A 47 -4.21 -2.96 -4.67
N GLU A 48 -3.47 -2.03 -4.07
CA GLU A 48 -2.22 -2.33 -3.35
C GLU A 48 -2.47 -3.28 -2.17
N GLU A 49 -3.50 -2.99 -1.35
CA GLU A 49 -3.95 -3.86 -0.28
C GLU A 49 -4.34 -5.26 -0.79
N THR A 50 -4.96 -5.38 -1.95
CA THR A 50 -5.35 -6.70 -2.46
C THR A 50 -4.20 -7.40 -3.19
N SER A 51 -3.25 -6.64 -3.74
CA SER A 51 -2.14 -7.13 -4.55
C SER A 51 -1.22 -8.08 -3.79
N PHE A 52 -1.10 -7.93 -2.46
CA PHE A 52 -0.33 -8.88 -1.65
C PHE A 52 -0.87 -10.31 -1.78
N LEU A 53 -2.18 -10.48 -2.06
CA LEU A 53 -2.81 -11.80 -2.24
C LEU A 53 -2.32 -12.49 -3.52
N LEU A 54 -1.92 -11.70 -4.52
CA LEU A 54 -1.35 -12.19 -5.76
C LEU A 54 0.15 -12.48 -5.65
N SER A 55 0.78 -12.21 -4.50
CA SER A 55 2.19 -12.50 -4.28
C SER A 55 2.47 -13.99 -4.52
N PRO A 56 3.49 -14.34 -5.32
CA PRO A 56 3.85 -15.73 -5.61
C PRO A 56 4.01 -16.58 -4.35
N ILE A 57 4.51 -15.99 -3.26
CA ILE A 57 4.76 -16.70 -2.00
C ILE A 57 3.48 -17.22 -1.31
N ARG A 58 2.32 -16.62 -1.61
CA ARG A 58 1.00 -17.11 -1.14
C ARG A 58 0.44 -18.20 -2.03
N GLN A 59 0.93 -18.34 -3.25
CA GLN A 59 0.50 -19.38 -4.19
C GLN A 59 1.36 -20.64 -4.12
N LEU A 60 2.53 -20.56 -3.47
CA LEU A 60 3.38 -21.73 -3.23
C LEU A 60 2.62 -22.79 -2.43
N PRO A 61 2.76 -24.08 -2.75
CA PRO A 61 2.37 -25.17 -1.85
C PRO A 61 3.11 -25.08 -0.51
N ASP A 62 2.53 -25.66 0.53
CA ASP A 62 3.12 -25.63 1.87
C ASP A 62 4.48 -26.34 1.92
N GLU A 63 4.70 -27.34 1.06
CA GLU A 63 5.97 -28.06 0.93
C GLU A 63 7.08 -27.15 0.41
N ILE A 64 6.79 -26.34 -0.61
CA ILE A 64 7.77 -25.42 -1.19
C ILE A 64 8.07 -24.28 -0.21
N LEU A 65 7.04 -23.80 0.49
CA LEU A 65 7.21 -22.80 1.54
C LEU A 65 8.09 -23.32 2.69
N ALA A 66 7.91 -24.58 3.08
CA ALA A 66 8.74 -25.26 4.07
C ALA A 66 10.20 -25.42 3.62
N GLU A 67 10.46 -25.72 2.33
CA GLU A 67 11.83 -25.73 1.78
C GLU A 67 12.49 -24.35 1.84
N VAL A 68 11.76 -23.30 1.49
CA VAL A 68 12.26 -21.92 1.60
C VAL A 68 12.64 -21.60 3.05
N PHE A 69 11.82 -21.98 4.03
CA PHE A 69 12.14 -21.77 5.44
C PHE A 69 13.42 -22.50 5.85
N LYS A 70 13.60 -23.75 5.44
CA LYS A 70 14.83 -24.52 5.71
C LYS A 70 16.06 -23.84 5.11
N MET A 71 15.97 -23.36 3.87
CA MET A 71 17.09 -22.67 3.20
C MET A 71 17.38 -21.30 3.81
N SER A 72 16.39 -20.66 4.43
CA SER A 72 16.57 -19.36 5.09
C SER A 72 17.27 -19.46 6.45
N MET A 73 17.41 -20.67 7.00
CA MET A 73 18.11 -20.89 8.26
C MET A 73 19.63 -20.89 8.02
N PRO A 74 20.43 -20.20 8.86
CA PRO A 74 21.89 -20.28 8.76
C PRO A 74 22.35 -21.74 8.90
N LEU A 75 23.33 -22.16 8.10
CA LEU A 75 23.92 -23.49 8.20
C LEU A 75 24.45 -23.74 9.62
N GLY A 76 23.97 -24.80 10.26
CA GLY A 76 24.33 -25.11 11.65
C GLY A 76 23.64 -24.24 12.71
N SER A 77 22.62 -23.46 12.34
CA SER A 77 21.81 -22.72 13.31
C SER A 77 21.04 -23.68 14.22
N VAL A 78 21.10 -23.36 15.50
CA VAL A 78 20.30 -24.01 16.54
C VAL A 78 19.30 -22.99 17.03
N PHE A 79 18.00 -23.32 17.06
CA PHE A 79 16.99 -22.37 17.51
C PHE A 79 17.23 -22.06 18.98
N SER A 80 17.61 -20.83 19.30
CA SER A 80 17.62 -20.38 20.69
C SER A 80 16.23 -19.90 21.04
N CYS A 81 15.56 -20.56 21.98
CA CYS A 81 14.27 -20.09 22.49
C CYS A 81 14.39 -18.79 23.32
N THR A 82 15.62 -18.43 23.71
CA THR A 82 15.89 -17.33 24.63
C THR A 82 16.64 -16.16 23.98
N LYS A 83 17.37 -16.38 22.87
CA LYS A 83 18.04 -15.31 22.11
C LYS A 83 17.20 -14.86 20.91
N ARG A 84 16.98 -13.55 20.81
CA ARG A 84 16.38 -12.90 19.64
C ARG A 84 17.45 -12.68 18.56
N PRO A 85 17.08 -12.75 17.27
CA PRO A 85 15.72 -12.86 16.77
C PRO A 85 15.27 -14.32 16.58
N SER A 86 14.03 -14.59 17.02
CA SER A 86 13.25 -15.73 16.54
C SER A 86 13.20 -15.71 15.01
N PRO A 87 13.11 -16.86 14.32
CA PRO A 87 13.02 -16.89 12.87
C PRO A 87 11.89 -15.99 12.37
N SER A 88 12.22 -15.10 11.43
CA SER A 88 11.32 -14.06 10.94
C SER A 88 10.06 -14.65 10.30
N PHE A 89 10.14 -15.85 9.72
CA PHE A 89 8.99 -16.53 9.14
C PHE A 89 7.88 -16.87 10.13
N LEU A 90 8.17 -16.98 11.44
CA LEU A 90 7.15 -17.19 12.47
C LEU A 90 6.30 -15.95 12.76
N THR A 91 6.77 -14.77 12.34
CA THR A 91 6.11 -13.49 12.61
C THR A 91 5.38 -12.92 11.39
N VAL A 92 5.50 -13.54 10.21
CA VAL A 92 4.91 -13.02 8.96
C VAL A 92 3.39 -13.12 8.94
N CYS A 93 2.84 -14.33 9.01
CA CYS A 93 1.40 -14.55 9.02
C CYS A 93 1.03 -15.91 9.66
N VAL A 94 -0.26 -16.14 9.89
CA VAL A 94 -0.76 -17.39 10.47
C VAL A 94 -0.33 -18.60 9.65
N ARG A 95 -0.47 -18.56 8.31
CA ARG A 95 -0.10 -19.67 7.43
C ARG A 95 1.39 -20.01 7.52
N TRP A 96 2.26 -19.02 7.47
CA TRP A 96 3.71 -19.25 7.57
C TRP A 96 4.09 -19.88 8.91
N ARG A 97 3.49 -19.40 10.00
CA ARG A 97 3.66 -19.98 11.32
C ARG A 97 3.17 -21.42 11.36
N THR A 98 1.98 -21.71 10.81
CA THR A 98 1.44 -23.07 10.74
C THR A 98 2.38 -23.98 9.96
N VAL A 99 2.79 -23.61 8.75
CA VAL A 99 3.70 -24.43 7.92
C VAL A 99 5.04 -24.65 8.63
N ALA A 100 5.63 -23.61 9.21
CA ALA A 100 6.88 -23.72 9.93
C ALA A 100 6.77 -24.67 11.12
N LEU A 101 5.75 -24.51 11.99
CA LEU A 101 5.54 -25.38 13.16
C LEU A 101 5.17 -26.82 12.75
N SER A 102 4.49 -27.00 11.61
CA SER A 102 4.10 -28.31 11.08
C SER A 102 5.24 -29.06 10.38
N THR A 103 6.42 -28.44 10.25
CA THR A 103 7.56 -29.01 9.52
C THR A 103 8.67 -29.41 10.51
N PRO A 104 8.73 -30.67 10.99
CA PRO A 104 9.70 -31.12 11.99
C PRO A 104 11.16 -30.93 11.55
N SER A 105 11.42 -31.00 10.24
CA SER A 105 12.76 -30.83 9.68
C SER A 105 13.32 -29.41 9.87
N ILE A 106 12.49 -28.41 10.14
CA ILE A 106 12.94 -27.08 10.55
C ILE A 106 13.50 -27.14 11.97
N TRP A 107 12.86 -27.86 12.89
CA TRP A 107 13.14 -27.84 14.33
C TRP A 107 14.11 -28.92 14.81
N GLN A 108 14.95 -29.45 13.92
CA GLN A 108 15.83 -30.58 14.24
C GLN A 108 16.87 -30.29 15.34
N SER A 109 17.18 -29.01 15.58
CA SER A 109 18.17 -28.60 16.57
C SER A 109 17.67 -27.37 17.33
N ILE A 110 17.41 -27.50 18.64
CA ILE A 110 16.96 -26.42 19.53
C ILE A 110 17.90 -26.33 20.73
N THR A 111 18.33 -25.12 21.10
CA THR A 111 19.17 -24.82 22.25
C THR A 111 18.37 -23.99 23.23
N LEU A 112 18.36 -24.42 24.48
CA LEU A 112 17.81 -23.65 25.59
C LEU A 112 18.99 -23.01 26.32
N ASP A 113 19.28 -21.74 26.04
CA ASP A 113 20.26 -21.00 26.85
C ASP A 113 19.57 -20.61 28.16
N TYR A 114 19.88 -21.33 29.24
CA TYR A 114 19.46 -20.98 30.59
C TYR A 114 20.49 -20.04 31.22
N SER A 115 20.19 -18.74 31.28
CA SER A 115 20.94 -17.80 32.12
C SER A 115 20.35 -17.83 33.53
N ARG A 116 21.17 -18.19 34.53
CA ARG A 116 20.84 -18.04 35.96
C ARG A 116 20.67 -16.57 36.35
#